data_AF-A0A803PZ10-F1
#
_entry.id   AF-A0A803PZ10-F1
#
_cell.length_a   1.000
_cell.length_b   1.000
_cell.length_c   1.000
_cell.angle_alpha   90.00
_cell.angle_beta   90.00
_cell.angle_gamma   90.00
#
_symmetry.space_group_name_H-M   'P 1'
#
loop_
_entity.id
_entity.type
_entity.pdbx_description
1 polymer ?
#
loop_
_entity_poly.entity_id
_entity_poly.type
_entity_poly.pdbx_seq_one_letter_code
_entity_poly.pdbx_strand_id
1 'polypeptide(L)'
;MSVSKTPTIIGTPGLDLITLGLVDENELPKYELTVEDGRRLAKEYSRVMMRRHRARQAAESTLLRMKKEAIEALPEHLKAAAMVPDLTPFPANRFMATLTPPIEGYIEKVKEAAKRSSGKEKLR
;
A
#
# COMPACT_ATOMS: atom_id res chain seq x y z
N MET A 1 19.35 3.09 -25.03
CA MET A 1 18.21 3.91 -24.56
C MET A 1 18.79 5.22 -24.06
N SER A 2 18.56 6.33 -24.77
CA SER A 2 18.97 7.67 -24.36
C SER A 2 18.19 8.07 -23.11
N VAL A 3 18.88 8.38 -22.01
CA VAL A 3 18.25 8.98 -20.83
C VAL A 3 17.69 10.33 -21.26
N SER A 4 16.36 10.50 -21.22
CA SER A 4 15.71 11.77 -21.55
C SER A 4 16.24 12.85 -20.59
N LYS A 5 16.70 13.98 -21.13
CA LYS A 5 17.21 15.12 -20.35
C LYS A 5 16.15 15.78 -19.46
N THR A 6 14.87 15.55 -19.76
CA THR A 6 13.73 16.09 -19.01
C THR A 6 13.28 15.07 -17.95
N PRO A 7 13.07 15.50 -16.69
CA PRO A 7 12.52 14.62 -15.67
C PRO A 7 11.13 14.15 -16.11
N THR A 8 10.98 12.84 -16.34
CA THR A 8 9.68 12.25 -16.65
C THR A 8 8.84 12.29 -15.38
N ILE A 9 7.69 12.96 -15.43
CA ILE A 9 6.82 13.03 -14.27
C ILE A 9 6.17 11.66 -14.08
N ILE A 10 6.32 11.08 -12.88
CA ILE A 10 5.75 9.78 -12.54
C ILE A 10 4.29 10.02 -12.10
N GLY A 11 3.34 9.80 -13.01
CA GLY A 11 1.92 10.05 -12.74
C GLY A 11 1.06 10.03 -14.00
N THR A 12 -0.23 10.31 -13.85
CA THR A 12 -1.14 10.57 -14.97
C THR A 12 -0.79 11.89 -15.65
N PRO A 13 -0.52 11.92 -16.96
CA PRO A 13 -0.16 13.14 -17.67
C PRO A 13 -1.19 14.25 -17.45
N GLY A 14 -0.74 15.43 -17.03
CA GLY A 14 -1.61 16.60 -16.83
C GLY A 14 -2.16 16.82 -15.42
N LEU A 15 -1.92 15.89 -14.49
CA LEU A 15 -2.33 16.00 -13.07
C LEU A 15 -1.19 16.40 -12.14
N ASP A 16 -0.05 16.77 -12.70
CA ASP A 16 1.12 17.17 -11.94
C ASP A 16 0.96 18.60 -11.42
N LEU A 17 1.48 18.86 -10.21
CA LEU A 17 1.32 20.15 -9.54
C LEU A 17 1.86 21.34 -10.36
N ILE A 18 2.85 21.08 -11.22
CA ILE A 18 3.41 22.05 -12.16
C ILE A 18 2.41 22.35 -13.29
N THR A 19 1.87 21.31 -13.92
CA THR A 19 0.89 21.43 -15.02
C THR A 19 -0.43 22.04 -14.57
N LEU A 20 -0.78 21.86 -13.29
CA LEU A 20 -1.93 22.49 -12.65
C LEU A 20 -1.69 23.95 -12.22
N GLY A 21 -0.47 24.50 -12.42
CA GLY A 21 -0.13 25.88 -12.08
C GLY A 21 -0.07 26.15 -10.58
N LEU A 22 0.01 25.11 -9.74
CA LEU A 22 0.07 25.23 -8.28
C LEU A 22 1.51 25.42 -7.77
N VAL A 23 2.51 25.01 -8.57
CA VAL A 23 3.92 25.10 -8.23
C VAL A 23 4.69 25.59 -9.45
N ASP A 24 5.43 26.69 -9.30
CA ASP A 24 6.33 27.17 -10.34
C ASP A 24 7.58 26.30 -10.43
N GLU A 25 7.91 25.85 -11.64
CA GLU A 25 9.07 24.97 -11.90
C GLU A 25 10.40 25.63 -11.48
N ASN A 26 10.45 26.96 -11.53
CA ASN A 26 11.65 27.74 -11.18
C ASN A 26 11.91 27.81 -9.67
N GLU A 27 10.90 27.60 -8.83
CA GLU A 27 11.02 27.63 -7.37
C GLU A 27 11.39 26.26 -6.79
N LEU A 28 11.37 25.21 -7.61
CA LEU A 28 11.73 23.87 -7.17
C LEU A 28 13.21 23.82 -6.78
N PRO A 29 13.53 23.39 -5.54
CA PRO A 29 14.91 23.22 -5.13
C PRO A 29 15.58 22.14 -6.00
N LYS A 30 16.59 22.56 -6.77
CA LYS A 30 17.41 21.66 -7.58
C LYS A 30 18.52 21.09 -6.69
N TYR A 31 18.45 19.79 -6.44
CA TYR A 31 19.48 19.08 -5.70
C TYR A 31 20.49 18.47 -6.67
N GLU A 32 21.77 18.79 -6.49
CA GLU A 32 22.85 18.16 -7.24
C GLU A 32 23.18 16.81 -6.58
N LEU A 33 22.72 15.73 -7.20
CA LEU A 33 23.17 14.38 -6.84
C LEU A 33 24.42 14.06 -7.66
N THR A 34 25.53 13.78 -7.00
CA THR A 34 26.72 13.29 -7.71
C THR A 34 26.38 11.95 -8.39
N VAL A 35 26.92 11.73 -9.60
CA VAL A 35 26.66 10.49 -10.36
C VAL A 35 27.06 9.24 -9.54
N GLU A 36 28.10 9.37 -8.70
CA GLU A 36 28.59 8.31 -7.83
C GLU A 36 27.60 7.97 -6.71
N ASP A 37 27.05 8.99 -6.03
CA ASP A 37 26.05 8.78 -4.98
C ASP A 37 24.76 8.17 -5.53
N GLY A 38 24.31 8.62 -6.69
CA GLY A 38 23.14 8.03 -7.36
C GLY A 38 23.33 6.54 -7.67
N ARG A 39 24.51 6.16 -8.20
CA ARG A 39 24.84 4.74 -8.48
C ARG A 39 24.92 3.91 -7.20
N ARG A 40 25.51 4.47 -6.14
CA ARG A 40 25.62 3.81 -4.83
C ARG A 40 24.25 3.54 -4.22
N LEU A 41 23.37 4.56 -4.17
CA LEU A 41 22.02 4.45 -3.63
C LEU A 41 21.16 3.43 -4.40
N ALA A 42 21.20 3.47 -5.73
CA ALA A 42 20.43 2.55 -6.57
C ALA A 42 20.85 1.08 -6.36
N LYS A 43 22.16 0.83 -6.23
CA LYS A 43 22.70 -0.51 -5.98
C LYS A 43 22.29 -1.04 -4.60
N GLU A 44 22.37 -0.20 -3.58
CA GLU A 44 21.94 -0.56 -2.22
C GLU A 44 20.43 -0.81 -2.13
N TYR A 45 19.62 0.06 -2.73
CA TYR A 45 18.17 -0.14 -2.83
C TYR A 45 17.83 -1.49 -3.48
N SER A 46 18.44 -1.78 -4.63
CA SER A 46 18.25 -3.05 -5.34
C SER A 46 18.64 -4.25 -4.47
N ARG A 47 19.75 -4.16 -3.73
CA ARG A 47 20.21 -5.20 -2.82
C ARG A 47 19.21 -5.45 -1.68
N VAL A 48 18.70 -4.41 -1.05
CA VAL A 48 17.71 -4.49 0.03
C VAL A 48 16.39 -5.07 -0.48
N MET A 49 15.92 -4.61 -1.64
CA MET A 49 14.68 -5.11 -2.25
C MET A 49 14.77 -6.60 -2.58
N MET A 50 15.88 -7.04 -3.18
CA MET A 50 16.09 -8.47 -3.47
C MET A 50 16.20 -9.31 -2.19
N ARG A 51 16.79 -8.79 -1.12
CA ARG A 51 16.82 -9.47 0.19
C ARG A 51 15.40 -9.64 0.74
N ARG A 52 14.59 -8.58 0.74
CA ARG A 52 13.19 -8.61 1.19
C ARG A 52 12.35 -9.59 0.36
N HIS A 53 12.53 -9.59 -0.96
CA HIS A 53 11.83 -10.51 -1.85
C HIS A 53 12.16 -11.96 -1.53
N ARG A 54 13.44 -12.32 -1.39
CA ARG A 54 13.86 -13.68 -1.03
C ARG A 54 13.34 -14.11 0.34
N ALA A 55 13.37 -13.23 1.33
CA ALA A 55 12.82 -13.51 2.66
C ALA A 55 11.31 -13.82 2.59
N ARG A 56 10.56 -13.04 1.79
CA ARG A 56 9.13 -13.28 1.56
C ARG A 56 8.89 -14.62 0.85
N GLN A 57 9.63 -14.93 -0.21
CA GLN A 57 9.53 -16.21 -0.94
C GLN A 57 9.82 -17.41 -0.03
N ALA A 58 10.83 -17.32 0.83
CA ALA A 58 11.16 -18.37 1.79
C ALA A 58 10.03 -18.57 2.82
N ALA A 59 9.43 -17.50 3.31
CA ALA A 59 8.30 -17.56 4.24
C ALA A 59 7.06 -18.17 3.58
N GLU A 60 6.70 -17.71 2.38
CA GLU A 60 5.53 -18.20 1.63
C GLU A 60 5.67 -19.68 1.22
N SER A 61 6.85 -20.09 0.75
CA SER A 61 7.12 -21.50 0.41
C SER A 61 7.09 -22.41 1.64
N THR A 62 7.63 -21.95 2.77
CA THR A 62 7.58 -22.69 4.03
C THR A 62 6.15 -22.85 4.53
N LEU A 63 5.36 -21.76 4.49
CA LEU A 63 3.94 -21.78 4.86
C LEU A 63 3.15 -22.74 3.97
N LEU A 64 3.40 -22.75 2.67
CA LEU A 64 2.75 -23.67 1.73
C LEU A 64 3.09 -25.13 2.03
N ARG A 65 4.37 -25.43 2.31
CA ARG A 65 4.81 -26.79 2.68
C ARG A 65 4.13 -27.25 3.97
N MET A 66 4.18 -26.43 5.02
CA MET A 66 3.53 -26.72 6.30
C MET A 66 2.01 -26.89 6.15
N LYS A 67 1.36 -26.08 5.31
CA LYS A 67 -0.08 -26.24 5.00
C LYS A 67 -0.37 -27.63 4.41
N LYS A 68 0.44 -28.10 3.46
CA LYS A 68 0.25 -29.43 2.85
C LYS A 68 0.47 -30.55 3.85
N GLU A 69 1.54 -30.47 4.64
CA GLU A 69 1.84 -31.44 5.71
C GLU A 69 0.71 -31.49 6.75
N ALA A 70 0.15 -30.32 7.12
CA ALA A 70 -0.97 -30.24 8.06
C ALA A 70 -2.26 -30.86 7.50
N ILE A 71 -2.56 -30.67 6.21
CA ILE A 71 -3.74 -31.30 5.58
C ILE A 71 -3.57 -32.82 5.51
N GLU A 72 -2.36 -33.31 5.24
CA GLU A 72 -2.09 -34.74 5.19
C GLU A 72 -2.22 -35.42 6.56
N ALA A 73 -1.89 -34.70 7.63
CA ALA A 73 -2.02 -35.19 9.00
C ALA A 73 -3.49 -35.25 9.51
N LEU A 74 -4.46 -34.74 8.75
CA LEU A 74 -5.88 -34.78 9.14
C LEU A 74 -6.49 -36.17 8.90
N PRO A 75 -7.50 -36.55 9.70
CA PRO A 75 -8.36 -37.70 9.41
C PRO A 75 -9.07 -37.56 8.05
N GLU A 76 -9.30 -38.68 7.36
CA GLU A 76 -9.80 -38.73 5.98
C GLU A 76 -11.09 -37.91 5.75
N HIS A 77 -12.02 -37.95 6.70
CA HIS A 77 -13.29 -37.22 6.63
C HIS A 77 -13.13 -35.68 6.67
N LEU A 78 -12.08 -35.17 7.33
CA LEU A 78 -11.77 -33.73 7.37
C LEU A 78 -10.89 -33.31 6.21
N LYS A 79 -10.06 -34.22 5.69
CA LYS A 79 -9.18 -33.98 4.55
C LYS A 79 -9.96 -33.59 3.29
N ALA A 80 -11.07 -34.28 3.02
CA ALA A 80 -11.95 -33.95 1.89
C ALA A 80 -12.51 -32.53 1.97
N ALA A 81 -12.95 -32.09 3.16
CA ALA A 81 -13.45 -30.73 3.38
C ALA A 81 -12.34 -29.66 3.26
N ALA A 82 -11.15 -29.95 3.78
CA ALA A 82 -10.01 -29.02 3.75
C ALA A 82 -9.41 -28.79 2.34
N MET A 83 -9.65 -29.70 1.40
CA MET A 83 -9.18 -29.58 0.01
C MET A 83 -10.05 -28.64 -0.84
N VAL A 84 -11.26 -28.33 -0.40
CA VAL A 84 -12.16 -27.40 -1.10
C VAL A 84 -11.68 -25.95 -0.87
N PRO A 85 -11.45 -25.16 -1.93
CA PRO A 85 -11.12 -23.74 -1.78
C PRO A 85 -12.26 -22.96 -1.11
N ASP A 86 -11.92 -22.17 -0.10
CA ASP A 86 -12.86 -21.25 0.53
C ASP A 86 -13.07 -20.02 -0.37
N LEU A 87 -14.33 -19.79 -0.77
CA LEU A 87 -14.74 -18.66 -1.61
C LEU A 87 -15.38 -17.52 -0.80
N THR A 88 -15.34 -17.59 0.54
CA THR A 88 -15.82 -16.48 1.36
C THR A 88 -15.02 -15.21 1.06
N PRO A 89 -15.68 -14.06 0.82
CA PRO A 89 -14.99 -12.82 0.54
C PRO A 89 -14.20 -12.36 1.77
N PHE A 90 -13.11 -11.62 1.53
CA PHE A 90 -12.35 -11.03 2.63
C PHE A 90 -13.23 -10.09 3.48
N PRO A 91 -13.03 -10.02 4.80
CA PRO A 91 -13.81 -9.14 5.66
C PRO A 91 -13.70 -7.67 5.24
N ALA A 92 -14.84 -7.00 5.08
CA ALA A 92 -14.90 -5.59 4.70
C ALA A 92 -14.22 -4.65 5.72
N ASN A 93 -14.04 -5.10 6.96
CA ASN A 93 -13.45 -4.34 8.06
C ASN A 93 -11.91 -4.43 8.11
N ARG A 94 -11.26 -4.97 7.08
CA ARG A 94 -9.79 -4.99 7.01
C ARG A 94 -9.29 -3.60 6.60
N PHE A 95 -9.04 -2.74 7.57
CA PHE A 95 -8.46 -1.42 7.35
C PHE A 95 -6.96 -1.50 7.04
N MET A 96 -6.49 -0.61 6.16
CA MET A 96 -5.06 -0.38 5.99
C MET A 96 -4.49 0.23 7.28
N ALA A 97 -3.25 -0.12 7.61
CA ALA A 97 -2.54 0.53 8.70
C ALA A 97 -2.43 2.03 8.41
N THR A 98 -2.90 2.85 9.35
CA THR A 98 -2.77 4.31 9.30
C THR A 98 -1.44 4.73 9.92
N LEU A 99 -0.90 5.89 9.52
CA LEU A 99 0.34 6.43 10.08
C LEU A 99 0.21 6.68 11.59
N THR A 100 -0.97 7.15 12.02
CA THR A 100 -1.35 7.31 13.42
C THR A 100 -2.58 6.45 13.70
N PRO A 101 -2.64 5.76 14.86
CA PRO A 101 -3.84 5.01 15.22
C PRO A 101 -5.02 5.98 15.39
N PRO A 102 -6.26 5.54 15.06
CA PRO A 102 -7.43 6.38 15.20
C PRO A 102 -7.69 6.71 16.68
N ILE A 103 -8.14 7.93 16.95
CA ILE A 103 -8.59 8.34 18.28
C ILE A 103 -9.93 7.68 18.58
N GLU A 104 -10.04 6.99 19.71
CA GLU A 104 -11.27 6.32 20.14
C GLU A 104 -12.45 7.30 20.22
N GLY A 105 -13.59 6.88 19.67
CA GLY A 105 -14.84 7.68 19.67
C GLY A 105 -14.81 8.96 18.83
N TYR A 106 -13.70 9.32 18.16
CA TYR A 106 -13.65 10.55 17.35
C TYR A 106 -14.65 10.52 16.19
N ILE A 107 -14.72 9.40 15.46
CA ILE A 107 -15.67 9.22 14.36
C ILE A 107 -17.12 9.29 14.86
N GLU A 108 -17.40 8.77 16.06
CA GLU A 108 -18.73 8.82 16.67
C GLU A 108 -19.12 10.27 17.00
N LYS A 109 -18.22 11.02 17.65
CA LYS A 109 -18.40 12.45 17.94
C LYS A 109 -18.64 13.27 16.67
N VAL A 110 -17.91 13.00 15.60
CA VAL A 110 -18.09 13.66 14.29
C VAL A 110 -19.46 13.31 13.69
N LYS A 111 -19.87 12.03 13.72
CA LYS A 111 -21.19 11.59 13.24
C LYS A 111 -22.32 12.23 14.06
N GLU A 112 -22.19 12.31 15.37
CA GLU A 112 -23.16 12.99 16.23
C GLU A 112 -23.25 14.49 15.93
N ALA A 113 -22.12 15.17 15.76
CA ALA A 113 -22.09 16.58 15.38
C ALA A 113 -22.74 16.81 14.00
N ALA A 114 -22.47 15.97 13.01
CA ALA A 114 -23.06 16.03 11.68
C ALA A 114 -24.58 15.75 11.68
N LYS A 115 -25.05 14.82 12.51
CA LYS A 115 -26.50 14.60 12.72
C LYS A 115 -27.17 15.82 13.35
N ARG A 116 -26.50 16.49 14.29
CA ARG A 116 -27.02 17.73 14.91
C ARG A 116 -27.06 18.91 13.95
N SER A 117 -26.11 19.00 13.01
CA SER A 117 -26.10 20.08 12.00
C SER A 117 -27.09 19.85 10.87
N SER A 118 -27.22 18.62 10.35
CA SER A 118 -28.16 18.27 9.27
C SER A 118 -29.63 18.41 9.65
N GLY A 119 -29.97 18.35 10.96
CA GLY A 119 -31.32 18.66 11.45
C GLY A 119 -31.71 20.14 11.40
N LYS A 120 -30.75 21.06 11.19
CA LYS A 120 -31.00 22.52 11.12
C LYS A 120 -31.25 23.03 9.70
N GLU A 121 -31.13 22.17 8.69
CA GLU A 121 -31.27 22.54 7.29
C GLU A 121 -32.61 22.02 6.73
N LYS A 122 -33.73 22.55 7.24
CA LYS A 122 -35.03 22.43 6.58
C LYS A 122 -35.73 23.79 6.47
N LEU A 123 -36.22 24.00 5.24
CA LEU A 123 -37.15 25.00 4.73
C LEU A 123 -36.61 26.43 4.52
N ARG A 124 -36.12 26.67 3.30
CA ARG A 124 -36.52 27.84 2.53
C ARG A 124 -37.18 27.39 1.24
#